data_AF-A0A1J3DY47-F1
#
_entry.id   AF-A0A1J3DY47-F1
#
_cell.length_a   1.000
_cell.length_b   1.000
_cell.length_c   1.000
_cell.angle_alpha   90.00
_cell.angle_beta   90.00
_cell.angle_gamma   90.00
#
_symmetry.space_group_name_H-M   'P 1'
#
loop_
_entity.id
_entity.type
_entity.pdbx_description
1 polymer ?
#
loop_
_entity_poly.entity_id
_entity_poly.type
_entity_poly.pdbx_seq_one_letter_code
_entity_poly.pdbx_strand_id
1 'polypeptide(L)'
;HRLPTQINYTHFFFLFSCNFVHIVRISEPKMKFCNSYFIVNPTKASVFDLLLLLFSPNLTSKRFIDSPPDTLKSFRRSFASRWVIAMAVLVQKILIFLRKPLVFIGFLVTYWPNLLTANGGFFNMILHLLTGKLVKPEESSATYASFIGCSDRRVELDEKISVGTIEYKSMLSIMASKIAYENKSFITSVVKNTWKMNFVDYYEFYNAYQESKLTQAFVFKASSTNPNLVVVSFRGTETFSSDDWCTDLDVSWYELKNVGKIHAGFSKALGLQKNGWPKEIISLTHQYAYYTIRQKLRDMLARDKNLKFILTGHSLGGALAALFPAVLAFHGEDELLDKLEGVYTFGQPRIGDEKFAEFMKDMMRKHGIEYQRFVYNSDMVPRVPFDDKVLFAYKHYGSCNYFNSLYKGKVREDAPNANYMSLLWLIPKLLNGVWEFIRSFIIGFWKGEEYKENWTMRSVRVLGIVLPGASDHFPHDYVNATRLGGLSRPVTTTTPEDKLALIA
;
A
#
# COMPACT_ATOMS: atom_id res chain seq x y z
N HIS A 1 -63.39 -12.28 28.80
CA HIS A 1 -63.28 -11.89 27.37
C HIS A 1 -62.15 -12.69 26.72
N ARG A 2 -62.33 -13.06 25.46
CA ARG A 2 -61.66 -14.14 24.68
C ARG A 2 -60.14 -13.97 24.46
N LEU A 3 -59.45 -15.12 24.36
CA LEU A 3 -58.18 -15.40 23.65
C LEU A 3 -58.30 -15.09 22.11
N PRO A 4 -57.28 -15.32 21.25
CA PRO A 4 -55.88 -14.86 21.19
C PRO A 4 -55.47 -14.40 19.74
N THR A 5 -54.16 -14.28 19.47
CA THR A 5 -53.45 -14.26 18.15
C THR A 5 -53.58 -13.05 17.21
N GLN A 6 -52.43 -12.44 16.86
CA GLN A 6 -51.99 -12.34 15.46
C GLN A 6 -50.49 -11.99 15.34
N ILE A 7 -49.78 -12.88 14.65
CA ILE A 7 -48.51 -12.66 13.98
C ILE A 7 -48.76 -11.72 12.81
N ASN A 8 -47.90 -10.71 12.59
CA ASN A 8 -47.80 -10.04 11.29
C ASN A 8 -46.33 -9.99 10.84
N TYR A 9 -46.05 -10.81 9.82
CA TYR A 9 -45.02 -10.55 8.82
C TYR A 9 -45.46 -9.36 7.94
N THR A 10 -44.57 -8.87 7.06
CA THR A 10 -44.71 -7.74 6.11
C THR A 10 -44.62 -6.33 6.73
N HIS A 11 -43.79 -5.37 6.28
CA HIS A 11 -43.17 -5.18 4.97
C HIS A 11 -41.77 -4.53 5.04
N PHE A 12 -40.87 -5.13 4.26
CA PHE A 12 -39.76 -4.49 3.56
C PHE A 12 -40.26 -3.25 2.80
N PHE A 13 -40.03 -2.03 3.30
CA PHE A 13 -40.08 -0.79 2.51
C PHE A 13 -39.42 0.33 3.34
N PHE A 14 -38.09 0.44 3.27
CA PHE A 14 -37.42 1.68 3.65
C PHE A 14 -37.13 2.50 2.39
N LEU A 15 -37.86 3.60 2.34
CA LEU A 15 -37.84 4.74 1.42
C LEU A 15 -36.50 4.98 0.70
N PHE A 16 -36.56 4.83 -0.63
CA PHE A 16 -35.75 5.60 -1.57
C PHE A 16 -36.09 7.08 -1.39
N SER A 17 -35.22 7.85 -0.72
CA SER A 17 -35.17 9.31 -0.88
C SER A 17 -34.06 9.64 -1.89
N CYS A 18 -34.49 9.92 -3.12
CA CYS A 18 -33.68 10.59 -4.13
C CYS A 18 -33.33 12.00 -3.64
N ASN A 19 -32.17 12.17 -3.00
CA ASN A 19 -31.56 13.48 -2.91
C ASN A 19 -30.84 13.76 -4.24
N PHE A 20 -31.54 14.45 -5.13
CA PHE A 20 -30.96 15.21 -6.23
C PHE A 20 -30.06 16.28 -5.62
N VAL A 21 -28.78 15.99 -5.48
CA VAL A 21 -27.78 17.00 -5.12
C VAL A 21 -27.61 17.90 -6.33
N HIS A 22 -28.06 19.15 -6.20
CA HIS A 22 -27.70 20.24 -7.10
C HIS A 22 -26.17 20.26 -7.28
N ILE A 23 -25.70 19.93 -8.48
CA ILE A 23 -24.29 20.07 -8.86
C ILE A 23 -24.01 21.57 -8.96
N VAL A 24 -23.57 22.15 -7.84
CA VAL A 24 -22.90 23.46 -7.85
C VAL A 24 -21.56 23.26 -8.54
N ARG A 25 -21.35 24.02 -9.60
CA ARG A 25 -20.11 24.11 -10.36
C ARG A 25 -19.00 24.66 -9.45
N ILE A 26 -18.27 23.80 -8.76
CA ILE A 26 -17.02 24.19 -8.09
C ILE A 26 -15.89 23.93 -9.09
N SER A 27 -15.44 24.98 -9.76
CA SER A 27 -14.11 24.99 -10.37
C SER A 27 -13.11 24.74 -9.25
N GLU A 28 -12.30 23.68 -9.35
CA GLU A 28 -11.20 23.44 -8.42
C GLU A 28 -10.36 24.73 -8.35
N PRO A 29 -10.13 25.30 -7.15
CA PRO A 29 -9.40 26.55 -7.02
C PRO A 29 -7.99 26.35 -7.58
N LYS A 30 -7.52 27.28 -8.43
CA LYS A 30 -6.14 27.32 -8.93
C LYS A 30 -5.20 26.97 -7.77
N MET A 31 -4.50 25.84 -7.86
CA MET A 31 -3.61 25.37 -6.80
C MET A 31 -2.48 26.39 -6.61
N LYS A 32 -2.50 27.11 -5.49
CA LYS A 32 -1.59 28.23 -5.23
C LYS A 32 -0.16 27.81 -4.89
N PHE A 33 0.09 26.52 -4.63
CA PHE A 33 1.38 26.06 -4.09
C PHE A 33 2.34 25.47 -5.15
N CYS A 34 1.85 25.19 -6.36
CA CYS A 34 2.63 24.49 -7.37
C CYS A 34 2.34 25.07 -8.77
N ASN A 35 3.41 25.45 -9.47
CA ASN A 35 3.31 26.06 -10.81
C ASN A 35 3.22 25.01 -11.93
N SER A 36 3.53 23.73 -11.66
CA SER A 36 3.44 22.64 -12.64
C SER A 36 2.86 21.38 -12.01
N TYR A 37 1.71 20.95 -12.52
CA TYR A 37 1.00 19.78 -12.05
C TYR A 37 0.22 19.15 -13.18
N PHE A 38 -0.14 17.88 -13.04
CA PHE A 38 -1.02 17.19 -13.97
C PHE A 38 -2.00 16.32 -13.17
N ILE A 39 -3.28 16.69 -13.17
CA ILE A 39 -4.32 15.97 -12.44
C ILE A 39 -5.33 15.38 -13.42
N VAL A 40 -5.65 14.11 -13.20
CA VAL A 40 -6.66 13.36 -13.94
C VAL A 40 -7.80 13.01 -12.99
N ASN A 41 -9.03 13.36 -13.37
CA ASN A 41 -10.23 13.08 -12.59
C ASN A 41 -11.15 12.11 -13.37
N PRO A 42 -11.15 10.80 -13.06
CA PRO A 42 -11.91 9.80 -13.82
C PRO A 42 -13.43 9.99 -13.75
N THR A 43 -13.94 10.66 -12.70
CA THR A 43 -15.38 10.91 -12.51
C THR A 43 -15.92 11.92 -13.52
N LYS A 44 -15.07 12.83 -14.00
CA LYS A 44 -15.40 13.86 -15.00
C LYS A 44 -15.27 13.37 -16.44
N ALA A 45 -14.70 12.19 -16.68
CA ALA A 45 -14.48 11.63 -18.01
C ALA A 45 -15.67 10.76 -18.45
N SER A 46 -16.22 10.97 -19.65
CA SER A 46 -17.11 10.00 -20.29
C SER A 46 -16.31 8.96 -21.10
N VAL A 47 -16.91 7.81 -21.44
CA VAL A 47 -16.28 6.83 -22.35
C VAL A 47 -15.97 7.46 -23.71
N PHE A 48 -16.84 8.36 -24.19
CA PHE A 48 -16.64 9.12 -25.41
C PHE A 48 -15.43 10.07 -25.31
N ASP A 49 -15.21 10.70 -24.15
CA ASP A 49 -14.04 11.54 -23.92
C ASP A 49 -12.73 10.76 -24.04
N LEU A 50 -12.71 9.49 -23.59
CA LEU A 50 -11.57 8.59 -23.70
C LEU A 50 -11.32 8.18 -25.15
N LEU A 51 -12.37 7.87 -25.92
CA LEU A 51 -12.24 7.61 -27.36
C LEU A 51 -11.68 8.85 -28.08
N LEU A 52 -12.25 10.02 -27.81
CA LEU A 52 -11.76 11.28 -28.37
C LEU A 52 -10.32 11.60 -27.97
N LEU A 53 -9.86 11.16 -26.79
CA LEU A 53 -8.47 11.33 -26.37
C LEU A 53 -7.50 10.55 -27.29
N LEU A 54 -7.92 9.38 -27.79
CA LEU A 54 -7.10 8.56 -28.69
C LEU A 54 -6.98 9.16 -30.10
N PHE A 55 -7.98 9.92 -30.55
CA PHE A 55 -7.98 10.52 -31.90
C PHE A 55 -7.65 12.02 -31.93
N SER A 56 -7.78 12.74 -30.83
CA SER A 56 -7.44 14.17 -30.72
C SER A 56 -6.23 14.40 -29.82
N PRO A 57 -5.18 15.09 -30.27
CA PRO A 57 -4.00 15.41 -29.46
C PRO A 57 -4.25 16.56 -28.48
N ASN A 58 -5.40 17.25 -28.53
CA ASN A 58 -5.66 18.39 -27.70
C ASN A 58 -6.13 17.97 -26.29
N LEU A 59 -5.24 18.11 -25.31
CA LEU A 59 -5.51 17.83 -23.89
C LEU A 59 -6.18 19.01 -23.16
N THR A 60 -6.03 20.25 -23.66
CA THR A 60 -6.52 21.46 -22.98
C THR A 60 -8.05 21.58 -22.97
N SER A 61 -8.74 20.89 -23.88
CA SER A 61 -10.21 20.89 -23.95
C SER A 61 -10.88 19.78 -23.11
N LYS A 62 -10.08 18.96 -22.41
CA LYS A 62 -10.58 17.77 -21.71
C LYS A 62 -10.97 18.12 -20.28
N ARG A 63 -12.27 18.03 -19.96
CA ARG A 63 -12.85 18.40 -18.64
C ARG A 63 -12.32 17.57 -17.46
N PHE A 64 -11.70 16.43 -17.74
CA PHE A 64 -11.17 15.50 -16.75
C PHE A 64 -9.66 15.65 -16.53
N ILE A 65 -9.00 16.56 -17.24
CA ILE A 65 -7.58 16.88 -17.05
C ILE A 65 -7.48 18.32 -16.53
N ASP A 66 -6.87 18.50 -15.38
CA ASP A 66 -6.54 19.82 -14.83
C ASP A 66 -5.01 19.96 -14.76
N SER A 67 -4.48 20.96 -15.46
CA SER A 67 -3.04 21.23 -15.55
C SER A 67 -2.80 22.62 -16.17
N PRO A 68 -1.74 23.35 -15.75
CA PRO A 68 -1.39 24.63 -16.38
C PRO A 68 -1.09 24.47 -17.89
N PRO A 69 -1.45 25.45 -18.74
CA PRO A 69 -1.29 25.34 -20.19
C PRO A 69 0.13 24.99 -20.64
N ASP A 70 1.15 25.53 -19.97
CA ASP A 70 2.55 25.28 -20.34
C ASP A 70 3.01 23.87 -19.96
N THR A 71 2.45 23.29 -18.89
CA THR A 71 2.65 21.87 -18.55
C THR A 71 2.04 20.97 -19.62
N LEU A 72 0.82 21.28 -20.08
CA LEU A 72 0.15 20.53 -21.15
C LEU A 72 0.83 20.67 -22.52
N LYS A 73 1.45 21.82 -22.82
CA LYS A 73 2.26 21.99 -24.05
C LYS A 73 3.53 21.15 -24.05
N SER A 74 4.11 20.92 -22.87
CA SER A 74 5.30 20.05 -22.71
C SER A 74 4.98 18.56 -22.83
N PHE A 75 3.72 18.16 -22.60
CA PHE A 75 3.25 16.79 -22.75
C PHE A 75 3.34 16.37 -24.23
N ARG A 76 4.25 15.42 -24.51
CA ARG A 76 4.44 14.91 -25.88
C ARG A 76 3.14 14.29 -26.39
N ARG A 77 2.65 14.79 -27.53
CA ARG A 77 1.41 14.44 -28.24
C ARG A 77 1.34 12.98 -28.76
N SER A 78 2.24 12.10 -28.30
CA SER A 78 2.35 10.76 -28.84
C SER A 78 1.06 9.97 -28.62
N PHE A 79 0.75 9.07 -29.55
CA PHE A 79 -0.41 8.19 -29.40
C PHE A 79 -0.28 7.31 -28.14
N ALA A 80 0.93 6.79 -27.87
CA ALA A 80 1.22 5.98 -26.69
C ALA A 80 0.88 6.74 -25.38
N SER A 81 1.21 8.03 -25.34
CA SER A 81 0.93 8.91 -24.21
C SER A 81 -0.56 9.02 -23.91
N ARG A 82 -1.35 9.25 -24.96
CA ARG A 82 -2.82 9.36 -24.86
C ARG A 82 -3.47 8.02 -24.55
N TRP A 83 -2.91 6.93 -25.07
CA TRP A 83 -3.35 5.57 -24.80
C TRP A 83 -3.21 5.19 -23.32
N VAL A 84 -2.07 5.50 -22.70
CA VAL A 84 -1.83 5.23 -21.28
C VAL A 84 -2.83 5.98 -20.40
N ILE A 85 -3.04 7.28 -20.65
CA ILE A 85 -4.03 8.08 -19.90
C ILE A 85 -5.44 7.52 -20.10
N ALA A 86 -5.82 7.21 -21.34
CA ALA A 86 -7.13 6.64 -21.64
C ALA A 86 -7.37 5.31 -20.90
N MET A 87 -6.36 4.43 -20.90
CA MET A 87 -6.43 3.14 -20.23
C MET A 87 -6.49 3.28 -18.70
N ALA A 88 -5.66 4.14 -18.12
CA ALA A 88 -5.68 4.41 -16.68
C ALA A 88 -7.06 4.91 -16.24
N VAL A 89 -7.63 5.89 -16.96
CA VAL A 89 -8.97 6.39 -16.66
C VAL A 89 -10.04 5.33 -16.89
N LEU A 90 -9.95 4.53 -17.96
CA LEU A 90 -10.91 3.45 -18.23
C LEU A 90 -10.95 2.43 -17.09
N VAL A 91 -9.79 1.97 -16.62
CA VAL A 91 -9.70 1.03 -15.49
C VAL A 91 -10.27 1.65 -14.22
N GLN A 92 -9.94 2.90 -13.91
CA GLN A 92 -10.52 3.61 -12.76
C GLN A 92 -12.06 3.72 -12.89
N LYS A 93 -12.61 3.98 -14.09
CA LYS A 93 -14.06 4.00 -14.31
C LYS A 93 -14.71 2.63 -14.08
N ILE A 94 -14.06 1.54 -14.50
CA ILE A 94 -14.53 0.18 -14.25
C ILE A 94 -14.54 -0.10 -12.74
N LEU A 95 -13.48 0.26 -12.02
CA LEU A 95 -13.40 0.10 -10.56
C LEU A 95 -14.49 0.89 -9.83
N ILE A 96 -14.72 2.15 -10.23
CA ILE A 96 -15.79 2.99 -9.68
C ILE A 96 -17.17 2.36 -9.92
N PHE A 97 -17.39 1.81 -11.13
CA PHE A 97 -18.64 1.10 -11.45
C PHE A 97 -18.83 -0.15 -10.60
N LEU A 98 -17.75 -0.89 -10.34
CA LEU A 98 -17.75 -2.13 -9.55
C LEU A 98 -17.66 -1.90 -8.03
N ARG A 99 -17.64 -0.65 -7.55
CA ARG A 99 -17.45 -0.30 -6.13
C ARG A 99 -18.36 -1.07 -5.17
N LYS A 100 -19.68 -1.02 -5.39
CA LYS A 100 -20.66 -1.71 -4.51
C LYS A 100 -20.54 -3.25 -4.60
N PRO A 101 -20.49 -3.87 -5.80
CA PRO A 101 -20.24 -5.30 -5.92
C PRO A 101 -18.96 -5.77 -5.24
N LEU A 102 -17.84 -5.04 -5.40
CA LEU A 102 -16.56 -5.41 -4.79
C LEU A 102 -16.64 -5.39 -3.27
N VAL A 103 -17.20 -4.34 -2.67
CA VAL A 103 -17.39 -4.26 -1.21
C VAL A 103 -18.22 -5.43 -0.69
N PHE A 104 -19.32 -5.77 -1.37
CA PHE A 104 -20.17 -6.90 -0.98
C PHE A 104 -19.44 -8.25 -1.09
N ILE A 105 -18.72 -8.49 -2.18
CA ILE A 105 -17.89 -9.70 -2.35
C ILE A 105 -16.84 -9.76 -1.23
N GLY A 106 -16.16 -8.64 -0.97
CA GLY A 106 -15.16 -8.51 0.09
C GLY A 106 -15.69 -8.87 1.46
N PHE A 107 -16.90 -8.38 1.80
CA PHE A 107 -17.59 -8.76 3.03
C PHE A 107 -17.81 -10.28 3.10
N LEU A 108 -18.35 -10.90 2.04
CA LEU A 108 -18.63 -12.35 2.04
C LEU A 108 -17.36 -13.18 2.21
N VAL A 109 -16.32 -12.88 1.44
CA VAL A 109 -15.07 -13.67 1.46
C VAL A 109 -14.21 -13.41 2.71
N THR A 110 -14.50 -12.35 3.47
CA THR A 110 -13.86 -12.08 4.77
C THR A 110 -14.68 -12.66 5.92
N TYR A 111 -16.00 -12.49 5.89
CA TYR A 111 -16.87 -12.95 6.96
C TYR A 111 -16.90 -14.49 7.04
N TRP A 112 -16.93 -15.17 5.89
CA TRP A 112 -17.03 -16.64 5.87
C TRP A 112 -15.85 -17.36 6.54
N PRO A 113 -14.57 -17.05 6.23
CA PRO A 113 -13.44 -17.62 6.96
C PRO A 113 -13.43 -17.30 8.46
N ASN A 114 -13.87 -16.10 8.86
CA ASN A 114 -13.98 -15.74 10.28
C ASN A 114 -15.10 -16.53 10.99
N LEU A 115 -16.24 -16.75 10.32
CA LEU A 115 -17.32 -17.57 10.86
C LEU A 115 -16.88 -19.02 11.09
N LEU A 116 -16.15 -19.59 10.13
CA LEU A 116 -15.55 -20.92 10.27
C LEU A 116 -14.58 -20.97 11.45
N THR A 117 -13.70 -19.97 11.57
CA THR A 117 -12.69 -19.90 12.64
C THR A 117 -13.35 -19.77 14.01
N ALA A 118 -14.33 -18.88 14.15
CA ALA A 118 -15.06 -18.63 15.40
C ALA A 118 -15.83 -19.86 15.91
N ASN A 119 -16.15 -20.81 15.02
CA ASN A 119 -16.85 -22.04 15.37
C ASN A 119 -15.97 -23.29 15.33
N GLY A 120 -14.64 -23.16 15.21
CA GLY A 120 -13.73 -24.31 15.22
C GLY A 120 -13.79 -25.20 13.97
N GLY A 121 -14.13 -24.62 12.82
CA GLY A 121 -14.16 -25.30 11.51
C GLY A 121 -15.57 -25.61 10.99
N PHE A 122 -15.63 -26.13 9.76
CA PHE A 122 -16.89 -26.33 9.02
C PHE A 122 -17.87 -27.28 9.72
N PHE A 123 -17.41 -28.45 10.18
CA PHE A 123 -18.27 -29.44 10.83
C PHE A 123 -18.80 -28.94 12.18
N ASN A 124 -17.95 -28.30 12.98
CA ASN A 124 -18.36 -27.71 14.27
C ASN A 124 -19.32 -26.53 14.07
N MET A 125 -19.14 -25.72 13.03
CA MET A 125 -20.09 -24.68 12.65
C MET A 125 -21.48 -25.24 12.33
N ILE A 126 -21.57 -26.33 11.56
CA ILE A 126 -22.85 -26.99 11.28
C ILE A 126 -23.48 -27.51 12.58
N LEU A 127 -22.70 -28.14 13.45
CA LEU A 127 -23.19 -28.61 14.75
C LEU A 127 -23.69 -27.45 15.62
N HIS A 128 -22.96 -26.35 15.70
CA HIS A 128 -23.36 -25.15 16.42
C HIS A 128 -24.62 -24.51 15.82
N LEU A 129 -24.78 -24.53 14.50
CA LEU A 129 -26.00 -24.07 13.84
C LEU A 129 -27.20 -24.92 14.23
N LEU A 130 -27.08 -26.25 14.17
CA LEU A 130 -28.15 -27.19 14.51
C LEU A 130 -28.50 -27.16 16.00
N THR A 131 -27.54 -26.86 16.87
CA THR A 131 -27.72 -26.78 18.33
C THR A 131 -28.07 -25.37 18.83
N GLY A 132 -28.21 -24.38 17.95
CA GLY A 132 -28.50 -22.98 18.32
C GLY A 132 -27.33 -22.25 19.02
N LYS A 133 -26.12 -22.80 18.97
CA LYS A 133 -24.89 -22.27 19.60
C LYS A 133 -23.94 -21.56 18.61
N LEU A 134 -24.45 -21.15 17.45
CA LEU A 134 -23.63 -20.51 16.41
C LEU A 134 -22.97 -19.22 16.93
N VAL A 135 -21.64 -19.20 16.95
CA VAL A 135 -20.87 -18.01 17.31
C VAL A 135 -20.74 -17.13 16.08
N LYS A 136 -21.27 -15.91 16.14
CA LYS A 136 -21.10 -14.91 15.07
C LYS A 136 -19.80 -14.13 15.32
N PRO A 137 -18.89 -14.03 14.33
CA PRO A 137 -17.67 -13.28 14.49
C PRO A 137 -17.95 -11.77 14.59
N GLU A 138 -17.32 -11.10 15.55
CA GLU A 138 -17.46 -9.66 15.76
C GLU A 138 -16.29 -8.91 15.10
N GLU A 139 -16.56 -7.99 14.18
CA GLU A 139 -15.52 -7.33 13.35
C GLU A 139 -14.51 -6.48 14.16
N SER A 140 -14.90 -5.98 15.32
CA SER A 140 -14.07 -5.19 16.24
C SER A 140 -13.20 -6.05 17.16
N SER A 141 -13.39 -7.37 17.17
CA SER A 141 -12.70 -8.32 18.04
C SER A 141 -11.25 -8.53 17.63
N ALA A 142 -10.40 -8.85 18.61
CA ALA A 142 -9.02 -9.27 18.37
C ALA A 142 -8.88 -10.63 17.66
N THR A 143 -9.95 -11.40 17.51
CA THR A 143 -9.96 -12.69 16.81
C THR A 143 -10.46 -12.59 15.36
N TYR A 144 -11.08 -11.47 15.00
CA TYR A 144 -11.54 -11.22 13.64
C TYR A 144 -10.36 -10.76 12.78
N ALA A 145 -10.15 -11.42 11.64
CA ALA A 145 -9.11 -11.04 10.69
C ALA A 145 -9.70 -10.44 9.42
N SER A 146 -9.01 -9.47 8.84
CA SER A 146 -9.23 -8.95 7.49
C SER A 146 -9.10 -10.06 6.45
N PHE A 147 -9.42 -9.77 5.18
CA PHE A 147 -9.19 -10.71 4.09
C PHE A 147 -7.71 -11.13 4.00
N ILE A 148 -6.78 -10.18 4.23
CA ILE A 148 -5.34 -10.43 4.25
C ILE A 148 -4.99 -11.42 5.37
N GLY A 149 -5.44 -11.17 6.61
CA GLY A 149 -5.22 -12.11 7.72
C GLY A 149 -5.93 -13.44 7.55
N CYS A 150 -7.04 -13.49 6.80
CA CYS A 150 -7.68 -14.75 6.40
C CYS A 150 -6.86 -15.54 5.36
N SER A 151 -6.07 -14.87 4.52
CA SER A 151 -5.14 -15.52 3.58
C SER A 151 -3.85 -16.00 4.24
N ASP A 152 -3.40 -15.34 5.31
CA ASP A 152 -2.24 -15.72 6.10
C ASP A 152 -2.45 -15.40 7.58
N ARG A 153 -2.79 -16.42 8.38
CA ARG A 153 -3.11 -16.29 9.81
C ARG A 153 -1.88 -16.16 10.72
N ARG A 154 -0.67 -16.32 10.18
CA ARG A 154 0.57 -16.27 10.99
C ARG A 154 0.80 -14.86 11.50
N VAL A 155 1.13 -14.72 12.77
CA VAL A 155 1.44 -13.41 13.39
C VAL A 155 2.77 -13.42 14.13
N GLU A 156 3.34 -14.59 14.38
CA GLU A 156 4.57 -14.82 15.11
C GLU A 156 5.78 -14.28 14.34
N LEU A 157 6.79 -13.77 15.05
CA LEU A 157 8.09 -13.47 14.46
C LEU A 157 8.93 -14.74 14.42
N ASP A 158 9.81 -14.89 13.44
CA ASP A 158 10.74 -16.01 13.35
C ASP A 158 11.90 -15.78 14.34
N GLU A 159 11.92 -16.60 15.39
CA GLU A 159 12.90 -16.54 16.47
C GLU A 159 14.33 -16.88 16.00
N LYS A 160 14.48 -17.53 14.84
CA LYS A 160 15.79 -17.85 14.27
C LYS A 160 16.51 -16.63 13.72
N ILE A 161 15.80 -15.53 13.44
CA ILE A 161 16.37 -14.31 12.89
C ILE A 161 16.85 -13.41 14.02
N SER A 162 18.15 -13.15 14.08
CA SER A 162 18.78 -12.39 15.16
C SER A 162 18.30 -10.94 15.22
N VAL A 163 17.87 -10.51 16.41
CA VAL A 163 17.40 -9.14 16.68
C VAL A 163 18.47 -8.10 16.31
N GLY A 164 18.05 -6.98 15.74
CA GLY A 164 18.92 -5.85 15.36
C GLY A 164 19.50 -5.93 13.94
N THR A 165 19.50 -7.11 13.32
CA THR A 165 19.93 -7.31 11.92
C THR A 165 18.96 -6.65 10.92
N ILE A 166 19.44 -6.44 9.69
CA ILE A 166 18.60 -5.93 8.58
C ILE A 166 17.48 -6.95 8.28
N GLU A 167 17.78 -8.24 8.39
CA GLU A 167 16.86 -9.34 8.18
C GLU A 167 15.74 -9.33 9.23
N TYR A 168 16.08 -9.11 10.51
CA TYR A 168 15.08 -8.97 11.58
C TYR A 168 14.18 -7.75 11.36
N LYS A 169 14.77 -6.59 11.04
CA LYS A 169 14.00 -5.37 10.75
C LYS A 169 13.10 -5.55 9.53
N SER A 170 13.57 -6.26 8.50
CA SER A 170 12.78 -6.59 7.31
C SER A 170 11.60 -7.49 7.66
N MET A 171 11.82 -8.55 8.46
CA MET A 171 10.76 -9.43 8.95
C MET A 171 9.74 -8.67 9.83
N LEU A 172 10.22 -7.91 10.82
CA LEU A 172 9.35 -7.11 11.68
C LEU A 172 8.52 -6.13 10.87
N SER A 173 9.13 -5.51 9.86
CA SER A 173 8.50 -4.57 8.95
C SER A 173 7.40 -5.21 8.11
N ILE A 174 7.64 -6.35 7.45
CA ILE A 174 6.57 -7.02 6.69
C ILE A 174 5.46 -7.53 7.59
N MET A 175 5.78 -8.06 8.78
CA MET A 175 4.76 -8.53 9.72
C MET A 175 3.91 -7.36 10.23
N ALA A 176 4.53 -6.20 10.52
CA ALA A 176 3.83 -4.97 10.86
C ALA A 176 2.98 -4.45 9.69
N SER A 177 3.47 -4.50 8.45
CA SER A 177 2.72 -4.10 7.26
C SER A 177 1.56 -5.04 6.94
N LYS A 178 1.70 -6.33 7.23
CA LYS A 178 0.62 -7.32 7.08
C LYS A 178 -0.48 -7.09 8.11
N ILE A 179 -0.14 -6.91 9.39
CA ILE A 179 -1.18 -6.69 10.41
C ILE A 179 -1.77 -5.28 10.36
N ALA A 180 -1.18 -4.34 9.60
CA ALA A 180 -1.75 -3.00 9.41
C ALA A 180 -3.15 -3.03 8.78
N TYR A 181 -3.51 -4.11 8.08
CA TYR A 181 -4.84 -4.36 7.53
C TYR A 181 -5.89 -4.73 8.58
N GLU A 182 -5.46 -5.12 9.77
CA GLU A 182 -6.33 -5.64 10.83
C GLU A 182 -6.93 -4.51 11.68
N ASN A 183 -7.99 -4.83 12.42
CA ASN A 183 -8.60 -3.86 13.33
C ASN A 183 -7.68 -3.55 14.54
N LYS A 184 -7.97 -2.44 15.23
CA LYS A 184 -7.19 -1.97 16.39
C LYS A 184 -7.04 -3.02 17.48
N SER A 185 -8.08 -3.80 17.80
CA SER A 185 -8.05 -4.82 18.86
C SER A 185 -7.11 -5.96 18.48
N PHE A 186 -7.16 -6.41 17.23
CA PHE A 186 -6.26 -7.44 16.69
C PHE A 186 -4.81 -6.97 16.76
N ILE A 187 -4.51 -5.78 16.20
CA ILE A 187 -3.16 -5.20 16.22
C ILE A 187 -2.65 -5.07 17.66
N THR A 188 -3.47 -4.54 18.56
CA THR A 188 -3.11 -4.37 19.97
C THR A 188 -2.77 -5.72 20.61
N SER A 189 -3.57 -6.75 20.35
CA SER A 189 -3.33 -8.10 20.86
C SER A 189 -2.04 -8.71 20.32
N VAL A 190 -1.79 -8.61 19.01
CA VAL A 190 -0.55 -9.13 18.42
C VAL A 190 0.67 -8.42 19.00
N VAL A 191 0.70 -7.09 18.99
CA VAL A 191 1.84 -6.31 19.47
C VAL A 191 2.13 -6.57 20.94
N LYS A 192 1.10 -6.54 21.81
CA LYS A 192 1.28 -6.70 23.26
C LYS A 192 1.46 -8.16 23.68
N ASN A 193 0.60 -9.04 23.18
CA ASN A 193 0.49 -10.41 23.70
C ASN A 193 1.35 -11.40 22.92
N THR A 194 1.57 -11.19 21.61
CA THR A 194 2.37 -12.10 20.78
C THR A 194 3.81 -11.60 20.70
N TRP A 195 4.04 -10.37 20.25
CA TRP A 195 5.39 -9.82 20.09
C TRP A 195 6.02 -9.32 21.39
N LYS A 196 5.22 -9.17 22.45
CA LYS A 196 5.65 -8.62 23.75
C LYS A 196 6.28 -7.23 23.62
N MET A 197 5.76 -6.42 22.71
CA MET A 197 6.20 -5.06 22.41
C MET A 197 5.21 -4.02 22.92
N ASN A 198 5.65 -2.76 23.01
CA ASN A 198 4.81 -1.68 23.51
C ASN A 198 4.02 -1.04 22.37
N PHE A 199 2.73 -1.33 22.30
CA PHE A 199 1.79 -0.65 21.40
C PHE A 199 1.63 0.82 21.80
N VAL A 200 1.91 1.73 20.86
CA VAL A 200 1.84 3.17 21.11
C VAL A 200 0.46 3.70 20.75
N ASP A 201 0.03 3.52 19.50
CA ASP A 201 -1.26 4.03 19.04
C ASP A 201 -1.70 3.46 17.68
N TYR A 202 -2.97 3.65 17.34
CA TYR A 202 -3.58 3.35 16.05
C TYR A 202 -4.36 4.56 15.55
N TYR A 203 -4.18 4.89 14.27
CA TYR A 203 -4.69 6.12 13.67
C TYR A 203 -5.51 5.87 12.42
N GLU A 204 -6.56 6.68 12.26
CA GLU A 204 -7.35 6.81 11.04
C GLU A 204 -7.34 8.28 10.61
N PHE A 205 -6.56 8.58 9.58
CA PHE A 205 -6.27 9.92 9.14
C PHE A 205 -7.22 10.38 8.03
N TYR A 206 -7.57 11.66 8.12
CA TYR A 206 -8.43 12.33 7.17
C TYR A 206 -7.67 12.72 5.90
N ASN A 207 -8.32 12.54 4.75
CA ASN A 207 -7.84 13.02 3.47
C ASN A 207 -8.68 14.24 3.03
N ALA A 208 -8.04 15.40 2.87
CA ALA A 208 -8.71 16.68 2.56
C ALA A 208 -9.33 16.77 1.15
N TYR A 209 -9.01 15.83 0.26
CA TYR A 209 -9.50 15.81 -1.13
C TYR A 209 -10.67 14.85 -1.31
N GLN A 210 -10.63 13.70 -0.64
CA GLN A 210 -11.72 12.72 -0.62
C GLN A 210 -12.71 12.95 0.53
N GLU A 211 -12.39 13.85 1.47
CA GLU A 211 -13.21 14.23 2.62
C GLU A 211 -13.63 13.03 3.49
N SER A 212 -12.72 12.06 3.64
CA SER A 212 -12.94 10.80 4.36
C SER A 212 -11.67 10.33 5.08
N LYS A 213 -11.83 9.46 6.08
CA LYS A 213 -10.73 8.80 6.80
C LYS A 213 -10.29 7.55 6.03
N LEU A 214 -9.32 7.72 5.14
CA LEU A 214 -8.88 6.67 4.22
C LEU A 214 -7.50 6.09 4.56
N THR A 215 -6.64 6.89 5.20
CA THR A 215 -5.28 6.48 5.51
C THR A 215 -5.22 5.95 6.93
N GLN A 216 -4.67 4.76 7.12
CA GLN A 216 -4.51 4.16 8.45
C GLN A 216 -3.04 3.83 8.71
N ALA A 217 -2.64 3.98 9.97
CA ALA A 217 -1.32 3.56 10.43
C ALA A 217 -1.36 3.19 11.90
N PHE A 218 -0.39 2.41 12.35
CA PHE A 218 -0.17 2.19 13.77
C PHE A 218 1.30 2.32 14.13
N VAL A 219 1.55 2.61 15.40
CA VAL A 219 2.88 2.86 15.94
C VAL A 219 3.11 1.95 17.14
N PHE A 220 4.29 1.36 17.23
CA PHE A 220 4.72 0.59 18.40
C PHE A 220 6.22 0.74 18.64
N LYS A 221 6.66 0.42 19.86
CA LYS A 221 8.06 0.42 20.28
C LYS A 221 8.53 -1.02 20.48
N ALA A 222 9.61 -1.39 19.80
CA ALA A 222 10.24 -2.71 19.91
C ALA A 222 11.13 -2.77 21.16
N SER A 223 10.60 -3.34 22.25
CA SER A 223 11.19 -3.32 23.59
C SER A 223 12.56 -4.01 23.73
N SER A 224 12.97 -4.84 22.77
CA SER A 224 14.20 -5.64 22.79
C SER A 224 15.37 -5.04 21.98
N THR A 225 15.24 -3.80 21.53
CA THR A 225 16.25 -3.14 20.68
C THR A 225 17.05 -2.09 21.47
N ASN A 226 18.36 -2.06 21.26
CA ASN A 226 19.24 -0.96 21.66
C ASN A 226 19.97 -0.44 20.40
N PRO A 227 19.68 0.77 19.90
CA PRO A 227 18.80 1.78 20.49
C PRO A 227 17.32 1.39 20.47
N ASN A 228 16.52 2.10 21.29
CA ASN A 228 15.07 1.99 21.32
C ASN A 228 14.47 2.24 19.93
N LEU A 229 13.90 1.21 19.30
CA LEU A 229 13.33 1.31 17.97
C LEU A 229 11.81 1.51 18.01
N VAL A 230 11.33 2.54 17.30
CA VAL A 230 9.91 2.75 16.99
C VAL A 230 9.62 2.29 15.58
N VAL A 231 8.49 1.62 15.40
CA VAL A 231 8.01 1.20 14.08
C VAL A 231 6.72 1.94 13.78
N VAL A 232 6.70 2.62 12.64
CA VAL A 232 5.51 3.24 12.07
C VAL A 232 5.10 2.43 10.86
N SER A 233 3.93 1.77 10.92
CA SER A 233 3.43 0.93 9.84
C SER A 233 2.19 1.56 9.20
N PHE A 234 2.29 1.91 7.93
CA PHE A 234 1.17 2.37 7.13
C PHE A 234 0.45 1.18 6.49
N ARG A 235 -0.88 1.21 6.56
CA ARG A 235 -1.72 0.23 5.88
C ARG A 235 -1.76 0.51 4.38
N GLY A 236 -1.81 -0.55 3.59
CA GLY A 236 -2.02 -0.47 2.14
C GLY A 236 -3.49 -0.53 1.73
N THR A 237 -3.70 -0.75 0.44
CA THR A 237 -5.02 -0.85 -0.21
C THR A 237 -5.79 -2.09 0.25
N GLU A 238 -7.04 -1.93 0.69
CA GLU A 238 -7.94 -3.08 0.88
C GLU A 238 -8.21 -3.76 -0.45
N THR A 239 -8.11 -5.09 -0.48
CA THR A 239 -8.25 -5.88 -1.71
C THR A 239 -9.53 -5.56 -2.48
N PHE A 240 -10.61 -5.23 -1.76
CA PHE A 240 -11.92 -4.94 -2.32
C PHE A 240 -12.33 -3.46 -2.26
N SER A 241 -11.41 -2.54 -1.97
CA SER A 241 -11.66 -1.08 -2.00
C SER A 241 -11.33 -0.50 -3.37
N SER A 242 -12.36 -0.17 -4.15
CA SER A 242 -12.16 0.50 -5.45
C SER A 242 -11.45 1.85 -5.32
N ASP A 243 -11.67 2.56 -4.21
CA ASP A 243 -11.15 3.92 -3.99
C ASP A 243 -9.63 3.88 -3.78
N ASP A 244 -9.15 2.88 -3.04
CA ASP A 244 -7.73 2.65 -2.80
C ASP A 244 -7.02 2.26 -4.12
N TRP A 245 -7.60 1.32 -4.88
CA TRP A 245 -7.07 0.94 -6.21
C TRP A 245 -7.08 2.11 -7.20
N CYS A 246 -8.08 2.98 -7.17
CA CYS A 246 -8.09 4.18 -8.00
C CYS A 246 -6.96 5.14 -7.64
N THR A 247 -6.58 5.19 -6.35
CA THR A 247 -5.44 5.99 -5.89
C THR A 247 -4.12 5.42 -6.42
N ASP A 248 -3.93 4.10 -6.40
CA ASP A 248 -2.71 3.45 -6.92
C ASP A 248 -2.56 3.57 -8.45
N LEU A 249 -3.68 3.64 -9.17
CA LEU A 249 -3.73 3.81 -10.62
C LEU A 249 -3.77 5.29 -11.07
N ASP A 250 -3.68 6.23 -10.12
CA ASP A 250 -3.74 7.66 -10.41
C ASP A 250 -2.42 8.15 -11.00
N VAL A 251 -2.38 8.35 -12.32
CA VAL A 251 -1.18 8.86 -13.01
C VAL A 251 -0.87 10.33 -12.71
N SER A 252 -1.69 11.00 -11.89
CA SER A 252 -1.55 12.41 -11.55
C SER A 252 -0.30 12.70 -10.72
N TRP A 253 0.26 13.91 -10.88
CA TRP A 253 1.44 14.36 -10.14
C TRP A 253 1.44 15.86 -9.81
N TYR A 254 2.22 16.20 -8.78
CA TYR A 254 2.59 17.56 -8.39
C TYR A 254 4.11 17.75 -8.48
N GLU A 255 4.58 18.86 -9.06
CA GLU A 255 6.01 19.19 -9.02
C GLU A 255 6.34 20.00 -7.77
N LEU A 256 7.21 19.46 -6.90
CA LEU A 256 7.79 20.21 -5.81
C LEU A 256 9.14 20.80 -6.23
N LYS A 257 9.31 22.11 -6.01
CA LYS A 257 10.55 22.83 -6.35
C LYS A 257 11.74 22.17 -5.64
N ASN A 258 12.83 21.96 -6.38
CA ASN A 258 14.06 21.31 -5.92
C ASN A 258 13.93 19.84 -5.46
N VAL A 259 12.74 19.26 -5.56
CA VAL A 259 12.48 17.87 -5.17
C VAL A 259 12.16 17.03 -6.40
N GLY A 260 11.23 17.46 -7.25
CA GLY A 260 10.80 16.69 -8.43
C GLY A 260 9.29 16.47 -8.46
N LYS A 261 8.82 15.63 -9.39
CA LYS A 261 7.41 15.29 -9.51
C LYS A 261 7.07 14.14 -8.60
N ILE A 262 5.97 14.27 -7.88
CA ILE A 262 5.50 13.30 -6.89
C ILE A 262 4.07 12.92 -7.22
N HIS A 263 3.76 11.64 -7.05
CA HIS A 263 2.43 11.08 -7.24
C HIS A 263 1.37 11.81 -6.40
N ALA A 264 0.32 12.29 -7.05
CA ALA A 264 -0.69 13.12 -6.42
C ALA A 264 -1.54 12.33 -5.42
N GLY A 265 -2.00 11.13 -5.80
CA GLY A 265 -2.76 10.23 -4.92
C GLY A 265 -2.06 9.97 -3.57
N PHE A 266 -0.81 9.52 -3.61
CA PHE A 266 -0.01 9.27 -2.40
C PHE A 266 0.25 10.55 -1.58
N SER A 267 0.48 11.68 -2.25
CA SER A 267 0.62 12.98 -1.55
C SER A 267 -0.65 13.34 -0.77
N LYS A 268 -1.83 13.21 -1.39
CA LYS A 268 -3.14 13.46 -0.76
C LYS A 268 -3.39 12.51 0.42
N ALA A 269 -3.13 11.22 0.23
CA ALA A 269 -3.28 10.20 1.27
C ALA A 269 -2.34 10.43 2.47
N LEU A 270 -1.12 10.92 2.21
CA LEU A 270 -0.15 11.24 3.26
C LEU A 270 -0.51 12.52 4.03
N GLY A 271 -1.33 13.41 3.46
CA GLY A 271 -1.83 14.60 4.14
C GLY A 271 -1.53 15.92 3.43
N LEU A 272 -1.28 15.92 2.12
CA LEU A 272 -1.22 17.14 1.32
C LEU A 272 -2.52 17.95 1.53
N GLN A 273 -2.38 19.27 1.65
CA GLN A 273 -3.52 20.19 1.78
C GLN A 273 -3.81 20.90 0.47
N LYS A 274 -5.00 21.49 0.34
CA LYS A 274 -5.39 22.30 -0.83
C LYS A 274 -4.44 23.47 -1.09
N ASN A 275 -3.76 23.97 -0.05
CA ASN A 275 -2.72 25.00 -0.13
C ASN A 275 -1.28 24.47 -0.10
N GLY A 276 -1.07 23.17 -0.33
CA GLY A 276 0.25 22.53 -0.42
C GLY A 276 0.66 21.77 0.83
N TRP A 277 1.97 21.78 1.09
CA TRP A 277 2.59 21.25 2.30
C TRP A 277 2.95 22.42 3.24
N PRO A 278 1.99 22.97 4.00
CA PRO A 278 2.32 23.96 5.02
C PRO A 278 3.26 23.35 6.06
N LYS A 279 4.24 24.11 6.54
CA LYS A 279 5.25 23.58 7.48
C LYS A 279 4.61 23.05 8.76
N GLU A 280 3.57 23.71 9.26
CA GLU A 280 2.78 23.29 10.42
C GLU A 280 1.28 23.42 10.12
N ILE A 281 0.47 22.58 10.76
CA ILE A 281 -0.99 22.62 10.66
C ILE A 281 -1.56 22.58 12.08
N ILE A 282 -2.47 23.51 12.36
CA ILE A 282 -3.35 23.46 13.51
C ILE A 282 -4.73 23.08 12.99
N SER A 283 -5.10 21.81 13.17
CA SER A 283 -6.42 21.30 12.81
C SER A 283 -7.07 20.75 14.07
N LEU A 284 -8.14 21.41 14.51
CA LEU A 284 -8.91 21.00 15.69
C LEU A 284 -9.86 19.83 15.38
N THR A 285 -10.18 19.61 14.12
CA THR A 285 -11.24 18.68 13.68
C THR A 285 -10.70 17.43 13.00
N HIS A 286 -9.55 17.52 12.33
CA HIS A 286 -9.01 16.43 11.51
C HIS A 286 -7.53 16.18 11.78
N GLN A 287 -7.16 14.90 11.86
CA GLN A 287 -5.76 14.46 11.91
C GLN A 287 -5.30 14.04 10.51
N TYR A 288 -4.10 14.47 10.12
CA TYR A 288 -3.50 14.19 8.82
C TYR A 288 -2.23 13.37 9.02
N ALA A 289 -2.03 12.33 8.22
CA ALA A 289 -1.04 11.28 8.50
C ALA A 289 0.37 11.81 8.75
N TYR A 290 0.91 12.61 7.83
CA TYR A 290 2.24 13.21 7.97
C TYR A 290 2.39 14.04 9.25
N TYR A 291 1.48 15.00 9.45
CA TYR A 291 1.59 15.96 10.55
C TYR A 291 1.43 15.29 11.92
N THR A 292 0.47 14.38 12.06
CA THR A 292 0.22 13.67 13.31
C THR A 292 1.37 12.72 13.66
N ILE A 293 1.86 11.94 12.70
CA ILE A 293 2.99 11.03 12.94
C ILE A 293 4.28 11.80 13.18
N ARG A 294 4.55 12.86 12.42
CA ARG A 294 5.72 13.72 12.65
C ARG A 294 5.70 14.29 14.06
N GLN A 295 4.57 14.85 14.51
CA GLN A 295 4.48 15.41 15.85
C GLN A 295 4.67 14.32 16.92
N LYS A 296 4.07 13.13 16.72
CA LYS A 296 4.27 11.99 17.61
C LYS A 296 5.75 11.59 17.72
N LEU A 297 6.47 11.54 16.60
CA LEU A 297 7.90 11.22 16.57
C LEU A 297 8.73 12.31 17.26
N ARG A 298 8.44 13.61 17.02
CA ARG A 298 9.07 14.72 17.76
C ARG A 298 8.88 14.58 19.27
N ASP A 299 7.65 14.32 19.71
CA ASP A 299 7.32 14.18 21.14
C ASP A 299 8.05 12.99 21.79
N MET A 300 8.17 11.87 21.06
CA MET A 300 8.90 10.69 21.54
C MET A 300 10.41 10.95 21.58
N LEU A 301 10.98 11.58 20.54
CA LEU A 301 12.39 11.93 20.48
C LEU A 301 12.79 12.97 21.53
N ALA A 302 11.89 13.91 21.87
CA ALA A 302 12.11 14.86 22.96
C ALA A 302 12.26 14.18 24.32
N ARG A 303 11.62 13.01 24.52
CA ARG A 303 11.70 12.22 25.76
C ARG A 303 12.87 11.24 25.78
N ASP A 304 13.29 10.76 24.61
CA ASP A 304 14.37 9.80 24.45
C ASP A 304 15.21 10.18 23.24
N LYS A 305 16.35 10.86 23.48
CA LYS A 305 17.26 11.30 22.41
C LYS A 305 17.98 10.14 21.71
N ASN A 306 17.98 8.94 22.29
CA ASN A 306 18.54 7.75 21.68
C ASN A 306 17.52 6.98 20.82
N LEU A 307 16.26 7.42 20.80
CA LEU A 307 15.21 6.81 19.99
C LEU A 307 15.59 6.80 18.50
N LYS A 308 15.43 5.65 17.87
CA LYS A 308 15.44 5.50 16.42
C LYS A 308 14.06 5.06 15.95
N PHE A 309 13.76 5.30 14.68
CA PHE A 309 12.51 4.78 14.10
C PHE A 309 12.71 4.24 12.70
N ILE A 310 11.84 3.31 12.32
CA ILE A 310 11.69 2.82 10.96
C ILE A 310 10.29 3.09 10.45
N LEU A 311 10.18 3.30 9.15
CA LEU A 311 8.93 3.44 8.43
C LEU A 311 8.71 2.17 7.59
N THR A 312 7.50 1.62 7.62
CA THR A 312 7.16 0.45 6.82
C THR A 312 5.77 0.52 6.24
N GLY A 313 5.57 -0.20 5.15
CA GLY A 313 4.26 -0.39 4.57
C GLY A 313 4.27 -1.38 3.40
N HIS A 314 3.10 -1.94 3.15
CA HIS A 314 2.82 -2.78 2.00
C HIS A 314 1.95 -2.01 1.00
N SER A 315 2.14 -2.21 -0.31
CA SER A 315 1.30 -1.57 -1.35
C SER A 315 1.30 -0.04 -1.24
N LEU A 316 0.12 0.61 -1.25
CA LEU A 316 -0.09 2.02 -0.91
C LEU A 316 0.65 2.44 0.37
N GLY A 317 0.62 1.62 1.43
CA GLY A 317 1.33 1.91 2.67
C GLY A 317 2.84 2.00 2.48
N GLY A 318 3.40 1.19 1.57
CA GLY A 318 4.80 1.27 1.16
C GLY A 318 5.12 2.58 0.45
N ALA A 319 4.20 3.08 -0.39
CA ALA A 319 4.35 4.39 -1.02
C ALA A 319 4.33 5.52 0.01
N LEU A 320 3.44 5.46 1.00
CA LEU A 320 3.38 6.46 2.08
C LEU A 320 4.65 6.43 2.95
N ALA A 321 5.13 5.24 3.32
CA ALA A 321 6.37 5.07 4.08
C ALA A 321 7.60 5.62 3.32
N ALA A 322 7.64 5.44 2.00
CA ALA A 322 8.72 5.94 1.15
C ALA A 322 8.62 7.43 0.82
N LEU A 323 7.41 8.02 0.84
CA LEU A 323 7.19 9.44 0.61
C LEU A 323 7.40 10.28 1.88
N PHE A 324 7.13 9.70 3.06
CA PHE A 324 7.22 10.40 4.35
C PHE A 324 8.57 11.12 4.58
N PRO A 325 9.75 10.51 4.34
CA PRO A 325 11.03 11.16 4.54
C PRO A 325 11.26 12.33 3.57
N ALA A 326 10.68 12.28 2.36
CA ALA A 326 10.76 13.38 1.42
C ALA A 326 10.07 14.64 1.96
N VAL A 327 8.93 14.46 2.62
CA VAL A 327 8.18 15.57 3.23
C VAL A 327 8.88 16.08 4.49
N LEU A 328 9.51 15.20 5.28
CA LEU A 328 10.40 15.60 6.38
C LEU A 328 11.54 16.50 5.87
N ALA A 329 12.22 16.08 4.81
CA ALA A 329 13.31 16.85 4.20
C ALA A 329 12.82 18.17 3.61
N PHE A 330 11.67 18.16 2.93
CA PHE A 330 11.03 19.38 2.42
C PHE A 330 10.70 20.39 3.53
N HIS A 331 10.35 19.92 4.73
CA HIS A 331 10.09 20.77 5.90
C HIS A 331 11.32 21.10 6.76
N GLY A 332 12.50 20.57 6.42
CA GLY A 332 13.74 20.79 7.15
C GLY A 332 13.82 20.07 8.49
N GLU A 333 13.23 18.88 8.60
CA GLU A 333 13.24 18.05 9.81
C GLU A 333 14.53 17.20 9.93
N ASP A 334 15.70 17.82 9.80
CA ASP A 334 16.99 17.12 9.80
C ASP A 334 17.17 16.25 11.06
N GLU A 335 16.77 16.72 12.25
CA GLU A 335 16.87 15.94 13.51
C GLU A 335 16.06 14.64 13.46
N LEU A 336 14.87 14.65 12.82
CA LEU A 336 14.08 13.43 12.65
C LEU A 336 14.70 12.52 11.58
N LEU A 337 15.21 13.09 10.49
CA LEU A 337 15.89 12.33 9.44
C LEU A 337 17.13 11.61 9.99
N ASP A 338 17.91 12.25 10.86
CA ASP A 338 19.06 11.63 11.55
C ASP A 338 18.66 10.49 12.50
N LYS A 339 17.37 10.40 12.87
CA LYS A 339 16.81 9.36 13.73
C LYS A 339 16.03 8.29 12.95
N LEU A 340 15.77 8.53 11.67
CA LEU A 340 15.20 7.54 10.77
C LEU A 340 16.28 6.52 10.41
N GLU A 341 16.18 5.35 11.03
CA GLU A 341 17.15 4.27 10.83
C GLU A 341 16.94 3.55 9.49
N GLY A 342 15.69 3.46 9.04
CA GLY A 342 15.41 2.88 7.74
C GLY A 342 13.95 2.89 7.30
N VAL A 343 13.76 2.61 6.02
CA VAL A 343 12.47 2.52 5.37
C VAL A 343 12.40 1.18 4.65
N TYR A 344 11.41 0.37 5.04
CA TYR A 344 11.23 -1.01 4.56
C TYR A 344 9.89 -1.10 3.84
N THR A 345 9.91 -1.43 2.56
CA THR A 345 8.67 -1.40 1.76
C THR A 345 8.48 -2.68 0.96
N PHE A 346 7.22 -3.08 0.80
CA PHE A 346 6.84 -4.36 0.20
C PHE A 346 5.79 -4.10 -0.87
N GLY A 347 6.06 -4.50 -2.11
CA GLY A 347 5.13 -4.24 -3.20
C GLY A 347 4.89 -2.74 -3.46
N GLN A 348 5.86 -1.88 -3.13
CA GLN A 348 5.73 -0.43 -3.25
C GLN A 348 5.61 0.01 -4.73
N PRO A 349 4.58 0.79 -5.11
CA PRO A 349 4.48 1.41 -6.44
C PRO A 349 5.49 2.56 -6.62
N ARG A 350 5.67 3.04 -7.85
CA ARG A 350 6.53 4.20 -8.11
C ARG A 350 5.88 5.47 -7.57
N ILE A 351 6.66 6.32 -6.89
CA ILE A 351 6.09 7.46 -6.15
C ILE A 351 6.51 8.84 -6.71
N GLY A 352 7.53 8.91 -7.56
CA GLY A 352 7.99 10.16 -8.15
C GLY A 352 8.84 9.95 -9.41
N ASP A 353 9.28 11.04 -10.02
CA ASP A 353 10.11 11.02 -11.22
C ASP A 353 11.61 10.81 -10.92
N GLU A 354 12.45 10.81 -11.97
CA GLU A 354 13.90 10.69 -11.84
C GLU A 354 14.51 11.77 -10.93
N LYS A 355 14.02 13.02 -11.01
CA LYS A 355 14.52 14.10 -10.16
C LYS A 355 14.20 13.84 -8.68
N PHE A 356 12.99 13.36 -8.40
CA PHE A 356 12.63 12.89 -7.08
C PHE A 356 13.49 11.70 -6.63
N ALA A 357 13.78 10.75 -7.52
CA ALA A 357 14.63 9.62 -7.22
C ALA A 357 16.05 10.04 -6.80
N GLU A 358 16.67 10.98 -7.53
CA GLU A 358 17.98 11.53 -7.19
C GLU A 358 17.95 12.31 -5.86
N PHE A 359 16.94 13.16 -5.67
CA PHE A 359 16.74 13.87 -4.40
C PHE A 359 16.67 12.90 -3.21
N MET A 360 15.93 11.79 -3.34
CA MET A 360 15.81 10.79 -2.29
C MET A 360 17.12 10.04 -2.06
N LYS A 361 17.86 9.66 -3.11
CA LYS A 361 19.17 9.01 -2.98
C LYS A 361 20.16 9.89 -2.20
N ASP A 362 20.23 11.17 -2.53
CA ASP A 362 21.13 12.10 -1.86
C ASP A 362 20.72 12.37 -0.41
N MET A 363 19.42 12.55 -0.15
CA MET A 363 18.88 12.72 1.20
C MET A 363 19.15 11.49 2.07
N MET A 364 18.90 10.28 1.56
CA MET A 364 19.15 9.04 2.29
C MET A 364 20.64 8.84 2.59
N ARG A 365 21.52 9.14 1.63
CA ARG A 365 22.98 9.09 1.83
C ARG A 365 23.43 10.09 2.89
N LYS A 366 22.92 11.33 2.85
CA LYS A 366 23.25 12.39 3.81
C LYS A 366 22.91 11.99 5.25
N HIS A 367 21.77 11.36 5.47
CA HIS A 367 21.28 11.01 6.81
C HIS A 367 21.58 9.56 7.23
N GLY A 368 22.26 8.77 6.37
CA GLY A 368 22.57 7.37 6.64
C GLY A 368 21.34 6.47 6.76
N ILE A 369 20.27 6.77 6.02
CA ILE A 369 18.99 6.05 6.08
C ILE A 369 19.09 4.76 5.25
N GLU A 370 18.82 3.62 5.88
CA GLU A 370 18.72 2.33 5.19
C GLU A 370 17.41 2.24 4.38
N TYR A 371 17.48 1.89 3.10
CA TYR A 371 16.30 1.78 2.25
C TYR A 371 16.19 0.39 1.61
N GLN A 372 15.19 -0.37 2.04
CA GLN A 372 15.02 -1.77 1.66
C GLN A 372 13.67 -1.96 0.96
N ARG A 373 13.69 -2.00 -0.37
CA ARG A 373 12.50 -2.19 -1.21
C ARG A 373 12.40 -3.64 -1.69
N PHE A 374 11.35 -4.33 -1.28
CA PHE A 374 11.09 -5.74 -1.60
C PHE A 374 10.07 -5.87 -2.74
N VAL A 375 10.40 -6.68 -3.73
CA VAL A 375 9.51 -7.02 -4.85
C VAL A 375 9.44 -8.52 -5.04
N TYR A 376 8.23 -9.07 -4.98
CA TYR A 376 8.00 -10.49 -5.22
C TYR A 376 7.57 -10.74 -6.67
N ASN A 377 8.29 -11.63 -7.33
CA ASN A 377 8.01 -12.24 -8.62
C ASN A 377 7.40 -11.28 -9.66
N SER A 378 6.14 -11.48 -10.03
CA SER A 378 5.43 -10.72 -11.07
C SER A 378 4.45 -9.71 -10.49
N ASP A 379 4.57 -9.35 -9.22
CA ASP A 379 3.73 -8.35 -8.54
C ASP A 379 3.50 -7.11 -9.41
N MET A 380 2.24 -6.86 -9.77
CA MET A 380 1.92 -5.76 -10.68
C MET A 380 2.17 -4.36 -10.08
N VAL A 381 2.12 -4.21 -8.75
CA VAL A 381 2.06 -2.87 -8.12
C VAL A 381 3.39 -2.12 -8.19
N PRO A 382 4.57 -2.73 -7.94
CA PRO A 382 5.86 -2.09 -8.19
C PRO A 382 6.11 -1.68 -9.64
N ARG A 383 5.25 -2.06 -10.57
CA ARG A 383 5.39 -1.79 -12.00
C ARG A 383 4.48 -0.65 -12.47
N VAL A 384 3.74 -0.04 -11.54
CA VAL A 384 2.89 1.13 -11.77
C VAL A 384 3.24 2.29 -10.82
N PRO A 385 2.95 3.54 -11.18
CA PRO A 385 2.68 3.99 -12.55
C PRO A 385 3.85 3.68 -13.50
N PHE A 386 3.60 3.72 -14.81
CA PHE A 386 4.58 3.25 -15.79
C PHE A 386 5.85 4.12 -15.81
N ASP A 387 6.98 3.45 -15.90
CA ASP A 387 8.26 4.06 -16.27
C ASP A 387 8.26 4.22 -17.79
N ASP A 388 7.58 5.26 -18.26
CA ASP A 388 7.68 5.69 -19.64
C ASP A 388 8.67 6.86 -19.73
N LYS A 389 9.52 6.83 -20.76
CA LYS A 389 10.46 7.94 -21.03
C LYS A 389 9.75 9.19 -21.56
N VAL A 390 8.41 9.27 -21.53
CA VAL A 390 7.63 10.15 -22.43
C VAL A 390 6.53 10.96 -21.73
N LEU A 391 5.83 10.43 -20.72
CA LEU A 391 4.70 11.09 -20.05
C LEU A 391 5.03 11.49 -18.61
N PHE A 392 5.29 10.49 -17.78
CA PHE A 392 5.33 10.64 -16.33
C PHE A 392 6.72 10.40 -15.76
N ALA A 393 7.51 9.56 -16.46
CA ALA A 393 8.88 9.21 -16.09
C ALA A 393 9.01 8.82 -14.62
N TYR A 394 8.00 8.12 -14.08
CA TYR A 394 8.04 7.61 -12.73
C TYR A 394 9.20 6.62 -12.59
N LYS A 395 9.96 6.77 -11.52
CA LYS A 395 11.13 5.95 -11.21
C LYS A 395 11.07 5.43 -9.79
N HIS A 396 11.62 4.24 -9.61
CA HIS A 396 12.04 3.81 -8.30
C HIS A 396 13.37 4.46 -7.95
N TYR A 397 13.64 4.57 -6.66
CA TYR A 397 14.96 4.91 -6.15
C TYR A 397 15.43 3.79 -5.20
N GLY A 398 16.74 3.72 -4.98
CA GLY A 398 17.37 2.68 -4.18
C GLY A 398 17.32 1.28 -4.82
N SER A 399 18.00 0.33 -4.18
CA SER A 399 18.07 -1.05 -4.65
C SER A 399 16.77 -1.82 -4.42
N CYS A 400 16.52 -2.81 -5.28
CA CYS A 400 15.43 -3.76 -5.20
C CYS A 400 15.92 -5.11 -4.66
N ASN A 401 15.34 -5.55 -3.54
CA ASN A 401 15.40 -6.93 -3.09
C ASN A 401 14.35 -7.75 -3.84
N TYR A 402 14.74 -8.32 -4.97
CA TYR A 402 13.85 -9.09 -5.83
C TYR A 402 13.85 -10.57 -5.46
N PHE A 403 12.66 -11.15 -5.31
CA PHE A 403 12.47 -12.58 -5.07
C PHE A 403 11.69 -13.21 -6.21
N ASN A 404 12.09 -14.39 -6.68
CA ASN A 404 11.33 -15.13 -7.69
C ASN A 404 10.25 -16.04 -7.06
N SER A 405 9.48 -16.76 -7.89
CA SER A 405 8.44 -17.70 -7.46
C SER A 405 8.91 -18.93 -6.67
N LEU A 406 10.23 -19.04 -6.42
CA LEU A 406 10.86 -20.03 -5.53
C LEU A 406 11.41 -19.39 -4.25
N TYR A 407 11.08 -18.13 -4.00
CA TYR A 407 11.59 -17.28 -2.91
C TYR A 407 13.12 -17.10 -2.89
N LYS A 408 13.79 -17.25 -4.04
CA LYS A 408 15.24 -16.96 -4.12
C LYS A 408 15.45 -15.46 -4.36
N GLY A 409 16.15 -14.81 -3.42
CA GLY A 409 16.40 -13.37 -3.41
C GLY A 409 17.67 -12.94 -4.17
N LYS A 410 17.58 -11.83 -4.89
CA LYS A 410 18.71 -11.13 -5.53
C LYS A 410 18.56 -9.62 -5.38
N VAL A 411 19.63 -8.94 -4.99
CA VAL A 411 19.67 -7.48 -5.01
C VAL A 411 19.92 -6.99 -6.43
N ARG A 412 19.13 -6.04 -6.91
CA ARG A 412 19.20 -5.45 -8.25
C ARG A 412 18.88 -3.97 -8.20
N GLU A 413 19.11 -3.25 -9.30
CA GLU A 413 18.65 -1.87 -9.45
C GLU A 413 17.11 -1.81 -9.47
N ASP A 414 16.46 -2.66 -10.29
CA ASP A 414 15.01 -2.81 -10.29
C ASP A 414 14.56 -4.24 -10.62
N ALA A 415 13.28 -4.53 -10.37
CA ALA A 415 12.65 -5.80 -10.71
C ALA A 415 12.61 -6.02 -12.24
N PRO A 416 12.73 -7.28 -12.72
CA PRO A 416 12.54 -7.58 -14.13
C PRO A 416 11.12 -7.20 -14.59
N ASN A 417 10.95 -6.95 -15.88
CA ASN A 417 9.69 -6.47 -16.45
C ASN A 417 9.23 -5.16 -15.80
N ALA A 418 10.00 -4.08 -15.99
CA ALA A 418 9.77 -2.78 -15.35
C ALA A 418 8.33 -2.25 -15.54
N ASN A 419 7.73 -2.49 -16.71
CA ASN A 419 6.34 -2.14 -16.98
C ASN A 419 5.48 -3.39 -17.14
N TYR A 420 4.43 -3.52 -16.33
CA TYR A 420 3.62 -4.74 -16.22
C TYR A 420 3.06 -5.23 -17.57
N MET A 421 2.70 -4.34 -18.48
CA MET A 421 1.98 -4.62 -19.73
C MET A 421 2.85 -5.16 -20.90
N SER A 422 4.09 -5.59 -20.66
CA SER A 422 4.90 -6.20 -21.71
C SER A 422 4.31 -7.53 -22.20
N LEU A 423 4.07 -7.64 -23.51
CA LEU A 423 3.60 -8.86 -24.17
C LEU A 423 4.61 -10.01 -24.08
N LEU A 424 5.90 -9.70 -24.10
CA LEU A 424 6.99 -10.70 -23.95
C LEU A 424 6.90 -11.43 -22.60
N TRP A 425 6.38 -10.75 -21.57
CA TRP A 425 6.25 -11.31 -20.24
C TRP A 425 4.89 -11.95 -19.98
N LEU A 426 3.94 -11.93 -20.92
CA LEU A 426 2.60 -12.49 -20.72
C LEU A 426 2.66 -14.00 -20.45
N ILE A 427 3.32 -14.77 -21.31
CA ILE A 427 3.44 -16.23 -21.17
C ILE A 427 4.20 -16.60 -19.87
N PRO A 428 5.40 -16.04 -19.57
CA PRO A 428 6.08 -16.29 -18.31
C PRO A 428 5.22 -16.01 -17.07
N LYS A 429 4.44 -14.92 -17.08
CA LYS A 429 3.56 -14.57 -15.95
C LYS A 429 2.42 -15.59 -15.78
N LEU A 430 1.80 -16.04 -16.88
CA LEU A 430 0.78 -17.09 -16.84
C LEU A 430 1.33 -18.42 -16.30
N LEU A 431 2.50 -18.83 -16.79
CA LEU A 431 3.18 -20.05 -16.31
C LEU A 431 3.52 -19.95 -14.82
N ASN A 432 3.98 -18.77 -14.36
CA ASN A 432 4.19 -18.52 -12.94
C ASN A 432 2.89 -18.63 -12.15
N GLY A 433 1.78 -18.03 -12.60
CA GLY A 433 0.49 -18.13 -11.91
C GLY A 433 0.02 -19.58 -11.76
N VAL A 434 0.16 -20.40 -12.81
CA VAL A 434 -0.14 -21.84 -12.75
C VAL A 434 0.80 -22.56 -11.78
N TRP A 435 2.10 -22.27 -11.85
CA TRP A 435 3.09 -22.83 -10.92
C TRP A 435 2.76 -22.49 -9.46
N GLU A 436 2.41 -21.25 -9.15
CA GLU A 436 2.09 -20.85 -7.78
C GLU A 436 0.81 -21.50 -7.27
N PHE A 437 -0.19 -21.68 -8.13
CA PHE A 437 -1.37 -22.45 -7.80
C PHE A 437 -0.99 -23.89 -7.43
N ILE A 438 -0.15 -24.57 -8.22
CA ILE A 438 0.35 -25.92 -7.88
C ILE A 438 1.16 -25.88 -6.58
N ARG A 439 2.08 -24.92 -6.43
CA ARG A 439 2.94 -24.73 -5.27
C ARG A 439 2.14 -24.60 -3.97
N SER A 440 0.98 -23.94 -4.01
CA SER A 440 0.10 -23.76 -2.84
C SER A 440 -0.39 -25.07 -2.19
N PHE A 441 -0.35 -26.19 -2.92
CA PHE A 441 -0.71 -27.51 -2.38
C PHE A 441 0.49 -28.28 -1.82
N ILE A 442 1.70 -27.98 -2.29
CA ILE A 442 2.91 -28.78 -1.99
C ILE A 442 3.92 -28.06 -1.07
N ILE A 443 3.82 -26.74 -0.92
CA ILE A 443 4.82 -25.94 -0.21
C ILE A 443 4.99 -26.34 1.26
N GLY A 444 3.91 -26.77 1.93
CA GLY A 444 3.99 -27.24 3.32
C GLY A 444 4.91 -28.46 3.48
N PHE A 445 4.87 -29.39 2.53
CA PHE A 445 5.75 -30.57 2.51
C PHE A 445 7.19 -30.22 2.14
N TRP A 446 7.38 -29.16 1.34
CA TRP A 446 8.70 -28.76 0.86
C TRP A 446 9.47 -27.86 1.83
N LYS A 447 8.77 -26.91 2.48
CA LYS A 447 9.38 -25.84 3.29
C LYS A 447 9.07 -25.94 4.79
N GLY A 448 8.10 -26.75 5.18
CA GLY A 448 7.63 -26.87 6.56
C GLY A 448 6.14 -26.56 6.68
N GLU A 449 5.48 -27.16 7.68
CA GLU A 449 4.02 -27.03 7.87
C GLU A 449 3.60 -25.57 8.08
N GLU A 450 4.47 -24.71 8.63
CA GLU A 450 4.20 -23.27 8.79
C GLU A 450 4.09 -22.50 7.46
N TYR A 451 4.44 -23.09 6.32
CA TYR A 451 4.31 -22.47 4.99
C TYR A 451 3.08 -22.94 4.22
N LYS A 452 2.27 -23.82 4.80
CA LYS A 452 1.07 -24.35 4.16
C LYS A 452 0.07 -23.25 3.84
N GLU A 453 -0.32 -23.16 2.57
CA GLU A 453 -1.34 -22.21 2.13
C GLU A 453 -2.75 -22.74 2.43
N ASN A 454 -3.58 -21.88 3.04
CA ASN A 454 -4.97 -22.20 3.35
C ASN A 454 -5.88 -22.02 2.12
N TRP A 455 -7.16 -22.40 2.25
CA TRP A 455 -8.12 -22.32 1.14
C TRP A 455 -8.40 -20.89 0.65
N THR A 456 -8.28 -19.89 1.52
CA THR A 456 -8.39 -18.48 1.13
C THR A 456 -7.25 -18.11 0.18
N MET A 457 -6.00 -18.41 0.55
CA MET A 457 -4.85 -18.12 -0.30
C MET A 457 -4.88 -18.93 -1.61
N ARG A 458 -5.31 -20.19 -1.57
CA ARG A 458 -5.50 -20.99 -2.80
C ARG A 458 -6.50 -20.38 -3.77
N SER A 459 -7.59 -19.81 -3.24
CA SER A 459 -8.57 -19.06 -4.05
C SER A 459 -7.94 -17.81 -4.67
N VAL A 460 -7.07 -17.11 -3.93
CA VAL A 460 -6.29 -15.98 -4.45
C VAL A 460 -5.33 -16.41 -5.57
N ARG A 461 -4.71 -17.60 -5.47
CA ARG A 461 -3.85 -18.14 -6.54
C ARG A 461 -4.61 -18.37 -7.85
N VAL A 462 -5.90 -18.70 -7.81
CA VAL A 462 -6.75 -18.79 -9.03
C VAL A 462 -6.88 -17.43 -9.70
N LEU A 463 -7.04 -16.35 -8.92
CA LEU A 463 -7.03 -14.98 -9.46
C LEU A 463 -5.67 -14.66 -10.10
N GLY A 464 -4.57 -15.16 -9.53
CA GLY A 464 -3.23 -15.07 -10.11
C GLY A 464 -3.05 -15.76 -11.45
N ILE A 465 -3.94 -16.67 -11.86
CA ILE A 465 -3.94 -17.26 -13.21
C ILE A 465 -4.70 -16.35 -14.18
N VAL A 466 -5.84 -15.81 -13.75
CA VAL A 466 -6.70 -14.93 -14.57
C VAL A 466 -6.06 -13.56 -14.78
N LEU A 467 -5.44 -13.02 -13.73
CA LEU A 467 -4.72 -11.76 -13.71
C LEU A 467 -3.29 -12.00 -13.21
N PRO A 468 -2.36 -12.39 -14.10
CA PRO A 468 -1.02 -12.82 -13.74
C PRO A 468 -0.22 -11.80 -12.93
N GLY A 469 0.16 -12.14 -11.71
CA GLY A 469 0.88 -11.24 -10.78
C GLY A 469 -0.01 -10.50 -9.79
N ALA A 470 -1.34 -10.73 -9.81
CA ALA A 470 -2.25 -10.19 -8.79
C ALA A 470 -2.04 -10.87 -7.43
N SER A 471 -1.89 -12.19 -7.43
CA SER A 471 -1.64 -12.98 -6.22
C SER A 471 -0.29 -12.64 -5.58
N ASP A 472 0.71 -12.33 -6.40
CA ASP A 472 2.08 -11.99 -5.98
C ASP A 472 2.14 -10.72 -5.12
N HIS A 473 1.10 -9.88 -5.20
CA HIS A 473 0.97 -8.67 -4.40
C HIS A 473 0.48 -8.93 -2.97
N PHE A 474 0.17 -10.18 -2.58
CA PHE A 474 -0.32 -10.43 -1.23
C PHE A 474 0.83 -10.45 -0.22
N PRO A 475 0.66 -9.86 1.00
CA PRO A 475 1.68 -9.89 2.05
C PRO A 475 2.19 -11.30 2.39
N HIS A 476 1.39 -12.35 2.16
CA HIS A 476 1.78 -13.74 2.32
C HIS A 476 3.13 -14.06 1.66
N ASP A 477 3.31 -13.68 0.39
CA ASP A 477 4.53 -14.00 -0.35
C ASP A 477 5.72 -13.17 0.10
N TYR A 478 5.48 -11.94 0.55
CA TYR A 478 6.52 -11.10 1.17
C TYR A 478 6.98 -11.65 2.53
N VAL A 479 6.05 -12.20 3.33
CA VAL A 479 6.39 -12.91 4.58
C VAL A 479 7.23 -14.15 4.25
N ASN A 480 6.84 -14.94 3.25
CA ASN A 480 7.63 -16.10 2.85
C ASN A 480 9.00 -15.70 2.28
N ALA A 481 9.08 -14.64 1.47
CA ALA A 481 10.32 -14.14 0.91
C ALA A 481 11.32 -13.70 1.98
N THR A 482 10.85 -13.02 3.03
CA THR A 482 11.71 -12.57 4.15
C THR A 482 12.15 -13.70 5.08
N ARG A 483 11.34 -14.76 5.22
CA ARG A 483 11.69 -15.93 6.07
C ARG A 483 12.53 -16.99 5.36
N LEU A 484 12.17 -17.32 4.12
CA LEU A 484 12.82 -18.38 3.34
C LEU A 484 13.97 -17.87 2.48
N GLY A 485 13.90 -16.62 2.07
CA GLY A 485 14.74 -16.09 1.02
C GLY A 485 16.06 -15.58 1.55
N GLY A 486 17.13 -16.34 1.31
CA GLY A 486 18.48 -15.80 1.40
C GLY A 486 18.69 -14.75 0.32
N LEU A 487 19.09 -13.53 0.71
CA LEU A 487 19.48 -12.48 -0.22
C LEU A 487 20.91 -12.74 -0.70
N SER A 488 21.06 -13.13 -1.97
CA SER A 488 22.38 -13.09 -2.62
C SER A 488 22.71 -11.63 -2.94
N ARG A 489 23.55 -11.00 -2.12
CA ARG A 489 24.11 -9.68 -2.44
C ARG A 489 25.18 -9.89 -3.53
N PRO A 490 25.13 -9.19 -4.68
CA PRO A 490 26.29 -9.16 -5.56
C PRO A 490 27.47 -8.66 -4.73
N VAL A 491 28.60 -9.36 -4.81
CA VAL A 491 29.86 -8.92 -4.19
C VAL A 491 30.09 -7.51 -4.73
N THR A 492 29.97 -6.51 -3.87
CA THR A 492 30.38 -5.15 -4.21
C THR A 492 31.83 -5.26 -4.62
N THR A 493 32.13 -4.99 -5.89
CA THR A 493 33.48 -4.62 -6.28
C THR A 493 33.82 -3.41 -5.42
N THR A 494 34.54 -3.65 -4.34
CA THR A 494 35.21 -2.61 -3.56
C THR A 494 35.86 -1.68 -4.55
N THR A 495 35.48 -0.40 -4.51
CA THR A 495 36.21 0.61 -5.27
C THR A 495 37.65 0.61 -4.75
N PRO A 496 38.65 0.92 -5.58
CA PRO A 496 40.04 1.01 -5.13
C PRO A 496 40.22 1.92 -3.89
N GLU A 497 39.34 2.91 -3.74
CA GLU A 497 39.28 3.85 -2.62
C GLU A 497 38.90 3.15 -1.30
N ASP A 498 37.97 2.19 -1.31
CA ASP A 498 37.58 1.41 -0.12
C ASP A 498 38.70 0.47 0.36
N LYS A 499 39.59 0.04 -0.53
CA LYS A 499 40.76 -0.79 -0.16
C LYS A 499 41.86 0.03 0.51
N LEU A 500 41.98 1.32 0.18
CA LEU A 500 42.95 2.21 0.80
C LEU A 500 42.54 2.60 2.22
N ALA A 501 41.24 2.75 2.49
CA ALA A 501 40.72 3.03 3.84
C ALA A 501 40.82 1.85 4.82
N LEU A 502 41.09 0.64 4.32
CA LEU A 502 41.33 -0.57 5.12
C LEU A 502 42.82 -0.84 5.39
N ILE A 503 43.71 -0.11 4.72
CA ILE A 503 45.17 -0.24 4.83
C ILE A 503 45.80 1.00 5.50
N ALA A 504 45.07 2.12 5.59
CA ALA A 504 45.40 3.28 6.43
C ALA A 504 44.82 3.11 7.84
#